data_AF-A0A7X0T5L3-F1
#
_entry.id   AF-A0A7X0T5L3-F1
#
_cell.length_a   1.000
_cell.length_b   1.000
_cell.length_c   1.000
_cell.angle_alpha   90.00
_cell.angle_beta   90.00
_cell.angle_gamma   90.00
#
_symmetry.space_group_name_H-M   'P 1'
#
loop_
_entity.id
_entity.type
_entity.pdbx_description
1 polymer ?
#
loop_
_entity_poly.entity_id
_entity_poly.type
_entity_poly.pdbx_seq_one_letter_code
_entity_poly.pdbx_strand_id
1 'polypeptide(L)'
;MRTVIQLASVNDYVGYMVYMHKKGYKWADGTPLVLVSLARYHKYGHGTYVREFHESKEIRWLPNNYIELTPGTEVIPYIEKTNYFDTHEPIKCDLPPEKESKDDIYHPNHYTSGGIEPIQYIQSHNMNYEKGNVIKYITRAGKKEGESEIKDLKKAQNYIQLLIKKLEGEEK
;
A
#
# COMPACT_ATOMS: atom_id res chain seq x y z
N MET A 1 -23.90 -12.68 1.89
CA MET A 1 -23.20 -13.46 0.85
C MET A 1 -21.92 -14.02 1.43
N ARG A 2 -21.46 -15.17 0.95
CA ARG A 2 -20.16 -15.73 1.35
C ARG A 2 -19.13 -15.13 0.41
N THR A 3 -18.26 -14.28 0.95
CA THR A 3 -17.18 -13.66 0.20
C THR A 3 -15.88 -14.40 0.51
N VAL A 4 -15.07 -14.63 -0.50
CA VAL A 4 -13.75 -15.27 -0.39
C VAL A 4 -12.75 -14.49 -1.22
N ILE A 5 -11.50 -14.49 -0.78
CA ILE A 5 -10.41 -13.79 -1.46
C ILE A 5 -9.56 -14.82 -2.19
N GLN A 6 -9.28 -14.56 -3.46
CA GLN A 6 -8.42 -15.39 -4.28
C GLN A 6 -6.99 -14.82 -4.30
N LEU A 7 -6.01 -15.68 -4.03
CA LEU A 7 -4.57 -15.38 -4.11
C LEU A 7 -3.99 -16.22 -5.24
N ALA A 8 -3.75 -15.59 -6.40
CA ALA A 8 -3.40 -16.30 -7.63
C ALA A 8 -1.89 -16.51 -7.79
N SER A 9 -1.07 -15.65 -7.16
CA SER A 9 0.39 -15.69 -7.24
C SER A 9 1.07 -15.77 -5.87
N VAL A 10 2.37 -16.08 -5.88
CA VAL A 10 3.24 -16.02 -4.69
C VAL A 10 3.24 -14.62 -4.09
N ASN A 11 3.27 -13.60 -4.95
CA ASN A 11 3.26 -12.21 -4.52
C ASN A 11 1.93 -11.86 -3.85
N ASP A 12 0.80 -12.25 -4.43
CA ASP A 12 -0.54 -12.07 -3.84
C ASP A 12 -0.57 -12.66 -2.44
N TYR A 13 -0.07 -13.89 -2.33
CA TYR A 13 -0.02 -14.60 -1.06
C TYR A 13 0.83 -13.86 -0.02
N VAL A 14 2.08 -13.52 -0.36
CA VAL A 14 3.00 -12.86 0.58
C VAL A 14 2.52 -11.46 0.96
N GLY A 15 2.10 -10.69 -0.03
CA GLY A 15 1.55 -9.36 0.15
C GLY A 15 0.33 -9.33 1.06
N TYR A 16 -0.62 -10.23 0.80
CA TYR A 16 -1.82 -10.37 1.61
C TYR A 16 -1.48 -10.76 3.06
N MET A 17 -0.53 -11.66 3.29
CA MET A 17 -0.07 -12.00 4.65
C MET A 17 0.48 -10.77 5.38
N VAL A 18 1.38 -10.02 4.74
CA VAL A 18 2.01 -8.83 5.34
C VAL A 18 0.95 -7.76 5.66
N TYR A 19 0.03 -7.52 4.72
CA TYR A 19 -1.05 -6.55 4.89
C TYR A 19 -1.96 -6.91 6.06
N MET A 20 -2.42 -8.16 6.12
CA MET A 20 -3.32 -8.61 7.16
C MET A 20 -2.64 -8.71 8.53
N HIS A 21 -1.35 -9.05 8.56
CA HIS A 21 -0.55 -9.02 9.79
C HIS A 21 -0.48 -7.61 10.41
N LYS A 22 -0.24 -6.58 9.59
CA LYS A 22 -0.25 -5.19 10.04
C LYS A 22 -1.60 -4.77 10.62
N LYS A 23 -2.69 -5.34 10.10
CA LYS A 23 -4.05 -5.15 10.62
C LYS A 23 -4.38 -6.00 11.87
N GLY A 24 -3.41 -6.72 12.42
CA GLY A 24 -3.56 -7.55 13.61
C GLY A 24 -4.26 -8.88 13.36
N TYR A 25 -4.39 -9.32 12.11
CA TYR A 25 -4.95 -10.63 11.81
C TYR A 25 -3.91 -11.74 12.02
N LYS A 26 -4.42 -12.94 12.24
CA LYS A 26 -3.65 -14.18 12.39
C LYS A 26 -4.33 -15.33 11.64
N TRP A 27 -3.60 -16.41 11.40
CA TRP A 27 -4.24 -17.65 10.98
C TRP A 27 -5.10 -18.21 12.11
N ALA A 28 -6.21 -18.86 11.79
CA ALA A 28 -7.08 -19.50 12.78
C ALA A 28 -6.37 -20.62 13.58
N ASP A 29 -5.27 -21.17 13.06
CA ASP A 29 -4.40 -22.13 13.77
C ASP A 29 -3.45 -21.44 14.79
N GLY A 30 -3.54 -20.12 14.94
CA GLY A 30 -2.70 -19.32 15.82
C GLY A 30 -1.35 -18.91 15.23
N THR A 31 -1.01 -19.38 14.02
CA THR A 31 0.25 -19.02 13.38
C THR A 31 0.25 -17.54 12.95
N PRO A 32 1.32 -16.78 13.23
CA PRO A 32 1.40 -15.39 12.77
C PRO A 32 1.52 -15.29 11.25
N LEU A 33 0.95 -14.24 10.68
CA LEU A 33 0.97 -13.91 9.25
C LEU A 33 2.30 -13.23 8.86
N VAL A 34 3.43 -13.89 9.09
CA VAL A 34 4.76 -13.35 8.73
C VAL A 34 5.16 -13.74 7.30
N LEU A 35 6.19 -13.07 6.76
CA LEU A 35 6.83 -13.40 5.47
C LEU A 35 7.04 -14.91 5.37
N VAL A 36 6.22 -15.52 4.54
CA VAL A 36 6.10 -16.97 4.48
C VAL A 36 7.25 -17.52 3.64
N SER A 37 7.93 -18.56 4.12
CA SER A 37 8.91 -19.28 3.29
C SER A 37 8.21 -19.84 2.05
N LEU A 38 8.86 -19.76 0.88
CA LEU A 38 8.39 -20.30 -0.39
C LEU A 38 7.85 -21.75 -0.29
N ALA A 39 8.45 -22.57 0.59
CA ALA A 39 8.01 -23.95 0.86
C ALA A 39 6.56 -24.07 1.37
N ARG A 40 6.08 -23.10 2.16
CA ARG A 40 4.72 -23.07 2.69
C ARG A 40 3.73 -22.60 1.61
N TYR A 41 4.14 -21.70 0.72
CA TYR A 41 3.38 -21.43 -0.50
C TYR A 41 3.31 -22.67 -1.41
N HIS A 42 4.39 -23.41 -1.65
CA HIS A 42 4.26 -24.62 -2.47
C HIS A 42 3.39 -25.70 -1.82
N LYS A 43 3.34 -25.75 -0.49
CA LYS A 43 2.51 -26.69 0.25
C LYS A 43 1.02 -26.35 0.22
N TYR A 44 0.66 -25.06 0.19
CA TYR A 44 -0.74 -24.62 0.35
C TYR A 44 -1.24 -23.68 -0.77
N GLY A 45 -0.34 -22.98 -1.44
CA GLY A 45 -0.46 -21.71 -2.19
C GLY A 45 -0.80 -21.70 -3.67
N HIS A 46 -0.93 -22.83 -4.37
CA HIS A 46 -1.33 -22.74 -5.78
C HIS A 46 -2.84 -22.49 -5.88
N GLY A 47 -3.26 -21.24 -6.20
CA GLY A 47 -4.66 -20.90 -6.50
C GLY A 47 -5.58 -20.82 -5.27
N THR A 48 -5.02 -20.36 -4.17
CA THR A 48 -5.63 -20.33 -2.85
C THR A 48 -6.87 -19.45 -2.75
N TYR A 49 -7.87 -19.93 -2.03
CA TYR A 49 -8.93 -19.09 -1.49
C TYR A 49 -8.75 -18.91 0.02
N VAL A 50 -8.94 -17.69 0.50
CA VAL A 50 -8.97 -17.38 1.93
C VAL A 50 -10.27 -16.71 2.31
N ARG A 51 -10.73 -16.97 3.53
CA ARG A 51 -11.85 -16.25 4.14
C ARG A 51 -11.37 -15.50 5.37
N GLU A 52 -11.82 -14.26 5.46
CA GLU A 52 -11.61 -13.38 6.61
C GLU A 52 -12.75 -13.53 7.62
N PHE A 53 -12.38 -13.50 8.90
CA PHE A 53 -13.30 -13.43 10.03
C PHE A 53 -12.97 -12.16 10.82
N HIS A 54 -13.69 -11.08 10.52
CA HIS A 54 -13.39 -9.75 11.06
C HIS A 54 -13.55 -9.66 12.57
N GLU A 55 -14.54 -10.36 13.16
CA GLU A 55 -14.81 -10.37 14.60
C GLU A 55 -13.66 -10.99 15.40
N SER A 56 -13.11 -12.12 14.94
CA SER A 56 -12.01 -12.83 15.61
C SER A 56 -10.62 -12.41 15.13
N LYS A 57 -10.53 -11.58 14.08
CA LYS A 57 -9.28 -11.22 13.39
C LYS A 57 -8.53 -12.46 12.88
N GLU A 58 -9.28 -13.40 12.32
CA GLU A 58 -8.72 -14.66 11.81
C GLU A 58 -8.87 -14.80 10.31
N ILE A 59 -7.93 -15.51 9.70
CA ILE A 59 -7.98 -15.94 8.30
C ILE A 59 -8.02 -17.45 8.25
N ARG A 60 -8.83 -18.00 7.35
CA ARG A 60 -8.89 -19.44 7.09
C ARG A 60 -8.61 -19.75 5.64
N TRP A 61 -7.86 -20.81 5.46
CA TRP A 61 -7.66 -21.47 4.18
C TRP A 61 -8.92 -22.15 3.70
N LEU A 62 -9.16 -22.05 2.40
CA LEU A 62 -10.19 -22.78 1.68
C LEU A 62 -9.53 -23.57 0.55
N PRO A 63 -10.00 -24.81 0.30
CA PRO A 63 -9.46 -25.63 -0.77
C PRO A 63 -9.82 -25.07 -2.15
N ASN A 64 -9.04 -25.39 -3.17
CA ASN A 64 -9.23 -24.85 -4.52
C ASN A 64 -10.59 -25.21 -5.14
N ASN A 65 -11.18 -26.35 -4.75
CA ASN A 65 -12.51 -26.77 -5.19
C ASN A 65 -13.65 -26.11 -4.41
N TYR A 66 -13.37 -25.17 -3.50
CA TYR A 66 -14.40 -24.54 -2.66
C TYR A 66 -15.46 -23.82 -3.50
N ILE A 67 -15.07 -23.17 -4.59
CA ILE A 67 -15.99 -22.44 -5.47
C ILE A 67 -16.96 -23.39 -6.17
N GLU A 68 -16.46 -24.53 -6.64
CA GLU A 68 -17.27 -25.58 -7.27
C GLU A 68 -18.26 -26.19 -6.27
N LEU A 69 -17.81 -26.40 -5.03
CA LEU A 69 -18.62 -26.96 -3.94
C LEU A 69 -19.62 -25.95 -3.35
N THR A 70 -19.43 -24.65 -3.58
CA THR A 70 -20.29 -23.60 -3.03
C THR A 70 -20.69 -22.55 -4.08
N PRO A 71 -21.59 -22.91 -5.01
CA PRO A 71 -22.10 -22.01 -6.03
C PRO A 71 -22.75 -20.76 -5.42
N GLY A 72 -22.49 -19.59 -6.00
CA GLY A 72 -22.98 -18.30 -5.49
C GLY A 72 -22.08 -17.64 -4.43
N THR A 73 -20.90 -18.21 -4.16
CA THR A 73 -19.84 -17.53 -3.42
C THR A 73 -19.25 -16.40 -4.26
N GLU A 74 -19.11 -15.21 -3.68
CA GLU A 74 -18.46 -14.08 -4.33
C GLU A 74 -16.95 -14.18 -4.16
N VAL A 75 -16.23 -14.17 -5.28
CA VAL A 75 -14.77 -14.27 -5.31
C VAL A 75 -14.18 -12.89 -5.56
N ILE A 76 -13.35 -12.43 -4.64
CA ILE A 76 -12.62 -11.17 -4.74
C ILE A 76 -11.16 -11.49 -5.02
N PRO A 77 -10.61 -11.14 -6.19
CA PRO A 77 -9.19 -11.31 -6.44
C PRO A 77 -8.38 -10.32 -5.59
N TYR A 78 -7.37 -10.82 -4.89
CA TYR A 78 -6.33 -9.98 -4.29
C TYR A 78 -5.09 -10.05 -5.17
N ILE A 79 -4.64 -8.89 -5.62
CA ILE A 79 -3.48 -8.74 -6.49
C ILE A 79 -2.45 -7.90 -5.74
N GLU A 80 -1.33 -8.50 -5.38
CA GLU A 80 -0.21 -7.78 -4.77
C GLU A 80 0.55 -7.01 -5.84
N LYS A 81 0.80 -5.73 -5.55
CA LYS A 81 1.51 -4.82 -6.47
C LYS A 81 3.01 -4.83 -6.25
N THR A 82 3.44 -5.24 -5.06
CA THR A 82 4.84 -5.36 -4.67
C THR A 82 5.37 -6.70 -5.15
N ASN A 83 6.42 -6.69 -5.99
CA ASN A 83 7.09 -7.93 -6.31
C ASN A 83 8.09 -8.27 -5.21
N TYR A 84 7.74 -9.25 -4.37
CA TYR A 84 8.63 -9.72 -3.30
C TYR A 84 9.74 -10.66 -3.81
N PHE A 85 9.63 -11.13 -5.07
CA PHE A 85 10.54 -12.08 -5.71
C PHE A 85 10.86 -11.64 -7.16
N ASP A 86 11.68 -10.59 -7.32
CA ASP A 86 12.31 -10.05 -8.54
C ASP A 86 12.00 -10.72 -9.91
N THR A 87 10.90 -10.32 -10.55
CA THR A 87 10.67 -10.41 -12.01
C THR A 87 9.87 -9.17 -12.49
N HIS A 88 10.39 -8.41 -13.44
CA HIS A 88 9.91 -7.05 -13.80
C HIS A 88 8.43 -6.94 -14.29
N GLU A 89 7.87 -5.72 -14.15
CA GLU A 89 6.47 -5.18 -14.25
C GLU A 89 5.80 -5.20 -15.67
N PRO A 90 4.51 -4.78 -15.96
CA PRO A 90 3.58 -3.90 -15.18
C PRO A 90 2.01 -4.08 -15.31
N ILE A 91 1.23 -3.28 -14.52
CA ILE A 91 -0.01 -2.48 -14.82
C ILE A 91 -1.01 -2.44 -13.64
N LYS A 92 -1.45 -1.23 -13.24
CA LYS A 92 -2.52 -0.94 -12.26
C LYS A 92 -3.92 -1.09 -12.91
N CYS A 93 -4.84 -1.85 -12.30
CA CYS A 93 -6.30 -1.69 -12.48
C CYS A 93 -7.07 -1.89 -11.15
N ASP A 94 -7.71 -0.81 -10.70
CA ASP A 94 -9.06 -0.71 -10.13
C ASP A 94 -9.57 -1.83 -9.20
N LEU A 95 -9.12 -1.81 -7.94
CA LEU A 95 -9.95 -2.32 -6.85
C LEU A 95 -11.04 -1.27 -6.55
N PRO A 96 -12.31 -1.66 -6.35
CA PRO A 96 -13.33 -0.71 -5.89
C PRO A 96 -12.86 -0.12 -4.55
N PRO A 97 -12.96 1.21 -4.36
CA PRO A 97 -12.49 1.83 -3.13
C PRO A 97 -13.33 1.29 -1.97
N GLU A 98 -12.70 0.48 -1.11
CA GLU A 98 -13.25 0.26 0.22
C GLU A 98 -13.33 1.61 0.93
N LYS A 99 -14.41 1.79 1.67
CA LYS A 99 -14.71 3.01 2.43
C LYS A 99 -13.66 3.16 3.54
N GLU A 100 -12.55 3.82 3.20
CA GLU A 100 -11.44 4.08 4.12
C GLU A 100 -11.95 4.81 5.36
N SER A 101 -11.67 4.24 6.53
CA SER A 101 -11.71 4.98 7.78
C SER A 101 -10.61 6.04 7.72
N LYS A 102 -11.03 7.32 7.77
CA LYS A 102 -10.16 8.49 7.71
C LYS A 102 -9.18 8.51 8.90
N ASP A 103 -7.99 7.94 8.72
CA ASP A 103 -6.87 8.15 9.63
C ASP A 103 -6.10 9.40 9.18
N ASP A 104 -6.55 10.57 9.65
CA ASP A 104 -5.93 11.88 9.36
C ASP A 104 -4.46 11.98 9.84
N ILE A 105 -4.02 11.04 10.69
CA ILE A 105 -2.67 11.00 11.26
C ILE A 105 -1.68 10.31 10.33
N TYR A 106 -2.06 9.17 9.75
CA TYR A 106 -1.15 8.33 8.95
C TYR A 106 -1.34 8.50 7.43
N HIS A 107 -2.55 8.87 7.00
CA HIS A 107 -2.88 9.12 5.58
C HIS A 107 -3.66 10.42 5.44
N PRO A 108 -3.02 11.60 5.61
CA PRO A 108 -3.73 12.85 5.49
C PRO A 108 -4.29 13.00 4.06
N ASN A 109 -5.59 13.25 3.94
CA ASN A 109 -6.33 13.36 2.67
C ASN A 109 -5.69 14.29 1.63
N HIS A 110 -4.87 15.24 2.08
CA HIS A 110 -4.20 16.22 1.22
C HIS A 110 -2.92 15.71 0.53
N TYR A 111 -2.53 14.44 0.74
CA TYR A 111 -1.38 13.80 0.09
C TYR A 111 -1.71 12.54 -0.74
N THR A 112 -2.93 12.00 -0.64
CA THR A 112 -3.30 10.68 -1.18
C THR A 112 -3.92 10.68 -2.59
N SER A 113 -4.07 11.84 -3.23
CA SER A 113 -4.79 12.00 -4.51
C SER A 113 -4.07 11.47 -5.76
N GLY A 114 -2.79 11.08 -5.69
CA GLY A 114 -1.97 10.75 -6.87
C GLY A 114 -1.49 9.29 -6.98
N GLY A 115 -1.88 8.42 -6.04
CA GLY A 115 -1.47 7.00 -6.05
C GLY A 115 0.01 6.72 -5.73
N ILE A 116 0.79 7.73 -5.35
CA ILE A 116 2.12 7.65 -4.71
C ILE A 116 2.14 8.71 -3.60
N GLU A 117 2.47 8.32 -2.37
CA GLU A 117 2.61 9.30 -1.28
C GLU A 117 3.93 10.07 -1.43
N PRO A 118 3.97 11.38 -1.12
CA PRO A 118 5.20 12.17 -1.26
C PRO A 118 6.39 11.58 -0.50
N ILE A 119 6.16 11.00 0.68
CA ILE A 119 7.23 10.38 1.47
C ILE A 119 7.88 9.20 0.74
N GLN A 120 7.08 8.40 0.02
CA GLN A 120 7.57 7.26 -0.77
C GLN A 120 8.45 7.75 -1.92
N TYR A 121 8.02 8.79 -2.64
CA TYR A 121 8.79 9.39 -3.73
C TYR A 121 10.10 10.02 -3.25
N ILE A 122 10.07 10.69 -2.10
CA ILE A 122 11.24 11.32 -1.46
C ILE A 122 12.28 10.27 -1.07
N GLN A 123 11.84 9.17 -0.47
CA GLN A 123 12.71 8.06 -0.05
C GLN A 123 13.30 7.32 -1.27
N SER A 124 12.50 7.04 -2.30
CA SER A 124 12.97 6.30 -3.48
C SER A 124 14.05 7.04 -4.27
N HIS A 125 14.11 8.37 -4.17
CA HIS A 125 15.11 9.21 -4.83
C HIS A 125 16.18 9.74 -3.88
N ASN A 126 16.23 9.23 -2.65
CA ASN A 126 17.17 9.63 -1.60
C ASN A 126 17.29 11.16 -1.44
N MET A 127 16.15 11.85 -1.48
CA MET A 127 16.12 13.31 -1.44
C MET A 127 16.46 13.83 -0.05
N ASN A 128 17.26 14.89 -0.01
CA ASN A 128 17.55 15.60 1.23
C ASN A 128 16.30 16.35 1.75
N TYR A 129 16.41 16.85 2.99
CA TYR A 129 15.31 17.50 3.70
C TYR A 129 14.67 18.65 2.89
N GLU A 130 15.49 19.46 2.24
CA GLU A 130 15.03 20.61 1.47
C GLU A 130 14.29 20.17 0.21
N LYS A 131 14.86 19.25 -0.58
CA LYS A 131 14.21 18.70 -1.79
C LYS A 131 12.89 17.99 -1.42
N GLY A 132 12.87 17.26 -0.31
CA GLY A 132 11.67 16.60 0.18
C GLY A 132 10.55 17.58 0.54
N ASN A 133 10.89 18.70 1.18
CA ASN A 133 9.89 19.74 1.46
C ASN A 133 9.36 20.41 0.19
N VAL A 134 10.20 20.62 -0.83
CA VAL A 134 9.75 21.13 -2.13
C VAL A 134 8.67 20.23 -2.72
N ILE A 135 8.94 18.93 -2.85
CA ILE A 135 7.97 17.96 -3.37
C ILE A 135 6.69 17.94 -2.53
N LYS A 136 6.84 17.88 -1.19
CA LYS A 136 5.70 17.91 -0.25
C LYS A 136 4.78 19.10 -0.48
N TYR A 137 5.31 20.32 -0.61
CA TYR A 137 4.48 21.51 -0.79
C TYR A 137 3.90 21.62 -2.19
N ILE A 138 4.63 21.23 -3.24
CA ILE A 138 4.10 21.17 -4.60
C ILE A 138 2.93 20.19 -4.68
N THR A 139 3.08 18.99 -4.14
CA THR A 139 2.01 17.97 -4.19
C THR A 139 0.78 18.36 -3.39
N ARG A 140 0.93 19.14 -2.31
CA ARG A 140 -0.16 19.60 -1.42
C ARG A 140 -0.87 20.86 -1.91
N ALA A 141 -0.23 21.67 -2.75
CA ALA A 141 -0.76 22.96 -3.16
C ALA A 141 -2.21 22.82 -3.69
N GLY A 142 -3.14 23.59 -3.11
CA GLY A 142 -4.57 23.56 -3.47
C GLY A 142 -5.39 22.41 -2.86
N LYS A 143 -4.77 21.49 -2.10
CA LYS A 143 -5.44 20.29 -1.55
C LYS A 143 -5.70 20.32 -0.04
N LYS A 144 -5.08 21.24 0.68
CA LYS A 144 -5.25 21.36 2.14
C LYS A 144 -6.29 22.42 2.48
N GLU A 145 -7.33 22.02 3.20
CA GLU A 145 -8.33 22.95 3.72
C GLU A 145 -7.70 24.03 4.61
N GLY A 146 -8.11 25.29 4.42
CA GLY A 146 -7.61 26.44 5.16
C GLY A 146 -6.21 26.93 4.76
N GLU A 147 -5.59 26.36 3.73
CA GLU A 147 -4.29 26.81 3.22
C GLU A 147 -4.36 27.08 1.70
N SER A 148 -4.03 28.31 1.29
CA SER A 148 -4.10 28.67 -0.12
C SER A 148 -3.00 28.01 -0.94
N GLU A 149 -3.31 27.66 -2.19
CA GLU A 149 -2.35 27.11 -3.15
C GLU A 149 -1.10 27.98 -3.27
N ILE A 150 -1.29 29.31 -3.38
CA ILE A 150 -0.19 30.29 -3.43
C ILE A 150 0.72 30.20 -2.20
N LYS A 151 0.17 29.95 -1.01
CA LYS A 151 0.97 29.86 0.22
C LYS A 151 1.88 28.62 0.20
N ASP A 152 1.39 27.49 -0.32
CA ASP A 152 2.21 26.29 -0.48
C ASP A 152 3.26 26.44 -1.59
N LEU A 153 2.92 27.06 -2.72
CA LEU A 153 3.88 27.38 -3.76
C LEU A 153 5.00 28.31 -3.26
N LYS A 154 4.68 29.31 -2.42
CA LYS A 154 5.68 30.16 -1.77
C LYS A 154 6.60 29.39 -0.82
N LYS A 155 6.07 28.41 -0.07
CA LYS A 155 6.91 27.54 0.78
C LYS A 155 7.87 26.72 -0.07
N ALA A 156 7.38 26.10 -1.16
CA ALA A 156 8.24 25.37 -2.09
C ALA A 156 9.34 26.28 -2.67
N GLN A 157 8.97 27.48 -3.12
CA GLN A 157 9.91 28.50 -3.63
C GLN A 157 11.00 28.83 -2.60
N ASN A 158 10.65 29.03 -1.32
CA ASN A 158 11.64 29.32 -0.27
C ASN A 158 12.67 28.19 -0.11
N TYR A 159 12.24 26.93 -0.12
CA TYR A 159 13.17 25.80 -0.04
C TYR A 159 14.09 25.68 -1.26
N ILE A 160 13.57 25.96 -2.46
CA ILE A 160 14.40 26.04 -3.68
C ILE A 160 15.45 27.15 -3.54
N GLN A 161 15.06 28.34 -3.07
CA GLN A 161 15.98 29.45 -2.87
C GLN A 161 17.05 29.13 -1.82
N LEU A 162 16.71 28.46 -0.72
CA LEU A 162 17.67 28.01 0.28
C LEU A 162 18.69 27.03 -0.30
N LEU A 163 18.23 26.07 -1.11
CA LEU A 163 19.10 25.12 -1.81
C LEU A 163 20.07 25.82 -2.77
N ILE A 164 19.57 26.74 -3.58
CA ILE A 164 20.39 27.53 -4.51
C ILE A 164 21.46 28.29 -3.74
N LYS A 165 21.08 29.04 -2.70
CA LYS A 165 22.03 29.81 -1.87
C LYS A 165 23.09 28.93 -1.22
N LYS A 166 22.73 27.73 -0.79
CA LYS A 166 23.67 26.78 -0.19
C LYS A 166 24.72 26.34 -1.22
N LEU A 167 24.27 25.98 -2.42
CA LEU A 167 25.17 25.56 -3.51
C LEU A 167 26.06 26.72 -3.99
N GLU A 168 25.49 27.91 -4.19
CA GLU A 168 26.24 29.11 -4.58
C GLU A 168 27.20 29.59 -3.47
N GLY A 169 26.90 29.30 -2.20
CA GLY A 169 27.74 29.63 -1.05
C GLY A 169 28.84 28.62 -0.76
N GLU A 170 28.68 27.36 -1.22
CA GLU A 170 29.69 26.29 -1.13
C GLU A 170 30.75 26.39 -2.25
N GLU A 171 30.54 27.23 -3.27
CA GLU A 171 31.49 27.53 -4.35
C GLU A 171 32.57 28.59 -4.01
N LYS A 172 32.89 28.80 -2.71
CA LYS A 172 33.94 29.75 -2.27
C LYS A 172 35.07 29.10 -1.48
#